data_AF-A0A679HSB4-F1
#
_entry.id   AF-A0A679HSB4-F1
#
_cell.length_a   1.000
_cell.length_b   1.000
_cell.length_c   1.000
_cell.angle_alpha   90.00
_cell.angle_beta   90.00
_cell.angle_gamma   90.00
#
_symmetry.space_group_name_H-M   'P 1'
#
loop_
_entity.id
_entity.type
_entity.pdbx_description
1 polymer ?
#
loop_
_entity_poly.entity_id
_entity_poly.type
_entity_poly.pdbx_seq_one_letter_code
_entity_poly.pdbx_strand_id
1 'polypeptide(L)' 'MSDIHLSFCCTVCRKVKDEHWDGSAHLQWCSITDYAKRYVVHEKDILLSDSYCPDCSASYDRLVQYGRRAAESSL' A
#
# COMPACT_ATOMS: atom_id res chain seq x y z
N MET A 1 4.08 -2.72 27.63
CA MET A 1 4.98 -2.62 26.48
C MET A 1 4.14 -2.01 25.38
N SER A 2 4.51 -0.85 24.86
CA SER A 2 3.73 -0.21 23.79
C SER A 2 3.94 -1.05 22.53
N ASP A 3 2.91 -1.77 22.09
CA ASP A 3 2.96 -2.52 20.84
C ASP A 3 3.10 -1.51 19.70
N ILE A 4 4.28 -1.47 19.08
CA ILE A 4 4.53 -0.63 17.91
C ILE A 4 3.76 -1.23 16.74
N HIS A 5 2.83 -0.48 16.19
CA HIS A 5 2.07 -0.89 15.01
C HIS A 5 2.86 -0.51 13.75
N LEU A 6 3.51 -1.51 13.15
CA LEU A 6 4.10 -1.38 11.82
C LEU A 6 3.00 -1.50 10.77
N SER A 7 2.89 -0.49 9.90
CA SER A 7 1.95 -0.49 8.78
C SER A 7 2.69 -0.24 7.47
N PHE A 8 2.25 -0.90 6.40
CA PHE A 8 2.81 -0.69 5.06
C PHE A 8 2.13 0.48 4.38
N CYS A 9 2.88 1.38 3.78
CA CYS A 9 2.38 2.57 3.09
C CYS A 9 2.76 2.51 1.61
N CYS A 10 1.83 2.92 0.75
CA CYS A 10 2.08 3.00 -0.67
C CYS A 10 2.94 4.23 -0.97
N THR A 11 4.13 4.05 -1.53
CA THR A 11 5.02 5.18 -1.87
C THR A 11 4.43 6.12 -2.93
N VAL A 12 3.44 5.67 -3.71
CA VAL A 12 2.82 6.45 -4.79
C VAL A 12 1.56 7.16 -4.32
N CYS A 13 0.59 6.42 -3.78
CA CYS A 13 -0.72 6.97 -3.44
C CYS A 13 -0.93 7.18 -1.94
N ARG A 14 0.08 6.89 -1.10
CA ARG A 14 0.07 7.06 0.36
C ARG A 14 -1.04 6.31 1.10
N LYS A 15 -1.71 5.35 0.44
CA LYS A 15 -2.63 4.41 1.09
C LYS A 15 -1.85 3.52 2.06
N VAL A 16 -2.46 3.20 3.19
CA VAL A 16 -1.90 2.33 4.22
C VAL A 16 -2.54 0.94 4.12
N LYS A 17 -1.73 -0.10 4.27
CA LYS A 17 -2.16 -1.49 4.33
C LYS A 17 -2.79 -1.75 5.70
N ASP A 18 -4.08 -2.04 5.67
CA ASP A 18 -4.87 -2.41 6.83
C ASP A 18 -4.85 -3.94 6.96
N GLU A 19 -3.90 -4.46 7.73
CA GLU A 19 -3.85 -5.89 8.09
C GLU A 19 -4.77 -6.11 9.30
N HIS A 20 -6.05 -6.42 9.05
CA HIS A 20 -6.92 -6.89 10.12
C HIS A 20 -6.42 -8.26 10.62
N TRP A 21 -6.17 -8.38 11.91
CA TRP A 21 -5.71 -9.63 12.55
C TRP A 21 -6.79 -10.72 12.57
N ASP A 22 -8.00 -10.44 12.07
CA ASP A 22 -9.13 -11.36 12.11
C ASP A 22 -9.09 -12.49 11.07
N GLY A 23 -8.02 -12.58 10.27
CA GLY A 23 -7.86 -13.63 9.26
C GLY A 23 -8.78 -13.47 8.04
N SER A 24 -9.52 -12.36 7.93
CA SER A 24 -10.25 -11.99 6.73
C SER A 24 -9.26 -11.64 5.62
N ALA A 25 -9.16 -12.51 4.62
CA ALA A 25 -8.15 -12.48 3.56
C ALA A 25 -8.23 -11.27 2.59
N HIS A 26 -8.97 -10.23 2.93
CA HIS A 26 -9.00 -8.99 2.17
C HIS A 26 -8.09 -7.95 2.83
N LEU A 27 -6.80 -8.00 2.47
CA LEU A 27 -5.83 -6.93 2.71
C LEU A 27 -6.35 -5.62 2.11
N GLN A 28 -7.03 -4.80 2.90
CA GLN A 28 -7.57 -3.53 2.43
C GLN A 28 -6.52 -2.44 2.52
N TRP A 29 -6.37 -1.68 1.44
CA TRP A 29 -5.57 -0.47 1.43
C TRP A 29 -6.48 0.74 1.63
N CYS A 30 -6.29 1.50 2.70
CA CYS A 30 -7.13 2.63 3.08
C CYS A 30 -6.33 3.93 3.19
N SER A 31 -6.99 5.07 3.41
CA SER A 31 -6.29 6.32 3.70
C SER A 31 -5.70 6.30 5.12
N ILE A 32 -4.63 7.06 5.36
CA ILE A 32 -4.07 7.19 6.72
C ILE A 32 -5.09 7.73 7.73
N THR A 33 -5.99 8.61 7.27
CA THR A 33 -7.08 9.16 8.08
C THR A 33 -8.08 8.09 8.49
N ASP A 34 -8.44 7.17 7.59
CA ASP A 34 -9.35 6.07 7.89
C ASP A 34 -8.68 5.04 8.78
N TYR A 35 -7.39 4.77 8.57
CA TYR A 35 -6.59 3.92 9.45
C TYR A 35 -6.56 4.45 10.89
N ALA A 36 -6.23 5.74 11.07
CA ALA A 36 -6.18 6.38 12.38
C ALA A 36 -7.54 6.38 13.11
N LYS A 37 -8.66 6.52 12.38
CA LYS A 37 -10.01 6.42 12.95
C LYS A 37 -10.33 5.03 13.50
N ARG A 38 -9.85 3.96 12.85
CA ARG A 38 -10.20 2.57 13.22
C ARG A 38 -9.40 2.07 14.41
N TYR A 39 -8.11 2.39 14.45
CA TYR A 39 -7.18 1.75 15.39
C TYR A 39 -6.88 2.56 16.64
N VAL A 40 -7.33 3.82 16.74
CA VAL A 40 -7.05 4.73 17.88
C VAL A 40 -5.56 4.67 18.27
N VAL A 41 -4.69 4.67 17.26
CA VAL A 41 -3.23 4.65 17.42
C VAL A 41 -2.73 6.09 17.45
N HIS A 42 -1.87 6.41 18.42
CA HIS A 42 -1.16 7.68 18.39
C HIS A 42 -0.14 7.65 17.25
N GLU A 43 -0.01 8.77 16.53
CA GLU A 43 0.92 8.90 15.39
C GLU A 43 2.35 8.44 15.71
N LYS A 44 2.81 8.67 16.95
CA LYS A 44 4.13 8.26 17.44
C LYS A 44 4.35 6.74 17.49
N ASP A 45 3.28 5.96 17.48
CA ASP A 45 3.30 4.50 17.62
C ASP A 45 3.15 3.78 16.26
N ILE A 46 3.04 4.56 15.16
CA ILE A 46 2.91 4.05 13.80
C ILE A 46 4.24 4.19 13.06
N LEU A 47 4.85 3.06 12.68
CA LEU A 47 5.99 3.05 11.76
C LEU A 47 5.52 2.69 10.36
N LEU A 48 5.65 3.63 9.42
CA LEU A 48 5.29 3.45 8.03
C LEU A 48 6.48 2.90 7.23
N SER A 49 6.25 1.83 6.47
CA SER A 49 7.22 1.26 5.53
C SER A 49 6.83 1.54 4.07
N ASP A 50 7.81 1.67 3.18
CA ASP A 50 7.57 1.97 1.77
C ASP A 50 7.32 0.69 0.96
N SER A 51 6.12 0.59 0.39
CA SER A 51 5.70 -0.50 -0.49
C SER A 51 4.78 0.04 -1.58
N TYR A 52 4.31 -0.78 -2.52
CA TYR A 52 3.26 -0.39 -3.46
C TYR A 52 1.94 -1.06 -3.09
N CYS A 53 0.83 -0.34 -3.21
CA CYS A 53 -0.49 -0.96 -3.15
C CYS A 53 -0.81 -1.71 -4.46
N PRO A 54 -1.74 -2.68 -4.45
CA PRO A 54 -2.14 -3.43 -5.65
C PRO A 54 -2.51 -2.55 -6.84
N ASP A 55 -3.21 -1.43 -6.61
CA ASP A 55 -3.58 -0.49 -7.66
C ASP A 55 -2.35 0.14 -8.35
N CYS A 56 -1.37 0.56 -7.54
CA CYS A 56 -0.14 1.18 -8.02
C CYS A 56 0.80 0.15 -8.67
N SER A 57 0.89 -1.06 -8.11
CA SER A 57 1.63 -2.17 -8.72
C SER A 57 1.04 -2.53 -10.09
N ALA A 58 -0.28 -2.72 -10.18
CA ALA A 58 -0.93 -3.01 -11.45
C ALA A 58 -0.79 -1.88 -12.47
N SER A 59 -0.81 -0.62 -12.02
CA SER A 59 -0.57 0.53 -12.90
C SER A 59 0.87 0.55 -13.43
N TYR A 60 1.84 0.26 -12.57
CA TYR A 60 3.25 0.12 -12.95
C TYR A 60 3.43 -1.02 -13.97
N ASP A 61 2.85 -2.18 -13.71
CA ASP A 61 2.93 -3.34 -14.61
C ASP A 61 2.36 -3.03 -16.00
N ARG A 62 1.23 -2.31 -16.07
CA ARG A 62 0.65 -1.86 -17.35
C ARG A 62 1.58 -0.92 -18.10
N LEU A 63 2.22 0.02 -17.41
CA LEU A 63 3.18 0.95 -18.01
C LEU A 63 4.41 0.21 -18.55
N VAL A 64 4.93 -0.75 -17.78
CA VAL A 64 6.06 -1.60 -18.21
C VAL A 64 5.68 -2.41 -19.46
N GLN A 65 4.49 -3.00 -19.49
CA GLN A 65 4.00 -3.74 -20.65
C GLN A 65 3.85 -2.85 -21.89
N TYR A 66 3.34 -1.63 -21.71
CA TYR A 66 3.22 -0.66 -22.81
C TYR A 66 4.60 -0.31 -23.40
N GLY A 67 5.58 0.00 -22.55
CA GLY A 67 6.95 0.31 -22.98
C GLY A 67 7.61 -0.84 -23.74
N ARG A 68 7.41 -2.09 -23.30
CA ARG A 68 7.93 -3.29 -23.98
C ARG A 68 7.34 -3.45 -25.39
N ARG A 69 6.02 -3.32 -25.53
CA ARG A 69 5.34 -3.43 -26.84
C ARG A 69 5.75 -2.33 -27.81
N ALA A 70 5.98 -1.12 -27.31
CA ALA A 70 6.47 0.00 -28.12
C ALA A 70 7.89 -0.26 -28.67
N ALA A 71 8.76 -0.86 -27.85
CA ALA A 71 10.10 -1.26 -28.27
C ALA A 71 10.08 -2.37 -29.33
N GLU A 72 9.17 -3.35 -29.19
CA GLU A 72 9.00 -4.46 -30.15
C GLU A 72 8.43 -4.02 -31.50
N SER A 73 7.58 -2.98 -31.52
CA SER A 73 6.97 -2.46 -32.75
C SER A 73 7.88 -1.52 -33.55
N SER A 74 9.08 -1.22 -33.02
CA SER A 74 10.08 -0.36 -33.66
C SER A 74 11.20 -1.16 -34.35
N LEU A 75 11.08 -2.49 -34.37
CA LEU A 75 11.94 -3.47 -35.06
C LEU A 75 11.24 -3.98 -36.32
#